data_AF-A0A1H5TF09-F1
#
_entry.id   AF-A0A1H5TF09-F1
#
_cell.length_a   1.000
_cell.length_b   1.000
_cell.length_c   1.000
_cell.angle_alpha   90.00
_cell.angle_beta   90.00
_cell.angle_gamma   90.00
#
_symmetry.space_group_name_H-M   'P 1'
#
loop_
_entity.id
_entity.type
_entity.pdbx_description
1 polymer ?
#
loop_
_entity_poly.entity_id
_entity_poly.type
_entity_poly.pdbx_seq_one_letter_code
_entity_poly.pdbx_strand_id
1 'polypeptide(L)'
;MLDCALGNLSVSTGDLLTARAQLAEAFTTASATLDMPLVATVAVAVARLRHHEGASAAEVLGAAEALRGAPDPTDPDTRSLRAALSDESAYARGRALGRAEALTLVEANINCRARFGAS
;
A
#
# COMPACT_ATOMS: atom_id res chain seq x y z
N MET A 1 -2.82 -14.81 10.53
CA MET A 1 -1.87 -14.44 11.60
C MET A 1 -0.74 -13.58 11.01
N LEU A 2 -1.13 -12.50 10.32
CA LEU A 2 -0.27 -11.39 9.88
C LEU A 2 -0.48 -10.16 10.80
N ASP A 3 -1.24 -10.38 11.89
CA ASP A 3 -2.00 -9.36 12.60
C ASP A 3 -1.19 -8.59 13.65
N CYS A 4 0.05 -9.01 13.94
CA CYS A 4 0.95 -8.28 14.85
C CYS A 4 2.00 -7.43 14.12
N ALA A 5 2.31 -7.70 12.85
CA ALA A 5 3.50 -7.15 12.17
C ALA A 5 3.32 -5.73 11.61
N LEU A 6 2.09 -5.32 11.26
CA LEU A 6 1.72 -3.92 10.95
C LEU A 6 1.44 -3.08 12.21
N GLY A 7 1.26 -3.73 13.36
CA GLY A 7 0.85 -3.10 14.62
C GLY A 7 1.89 -2.13 15.21
N ASN A 8 3.05 -1.99 14.58
CA ASN A 8 4.13 -1.15 15.05
C ASN A 8 4.96 -0.71 13.82
N LEU A 9 4.50 0.31 13.10
CA LEU A 9 5.35 1.21 12.27
C LEU A 9 6.28 2.02 13.21
N SER A 10 6.98 1.30 14.10
CA SER A 10 7.49 1.66 15.41
C SER A 10 8.34 2.92 15.43
N VAL A 11 7.67 4.01 15.81
CA VAL A 11 8.24 5.09 16.62
C VAL A 11 9.29 5.95 15.90
N SER A 12 8.78 6.84 15.05
CA SER A 12 9.41 8.11 14.64
C SER A 12 10.66 8.00 13.74
N THR A 13 10.44 8.13 12.44
CA THR A 13 11.44 8.36 11.37
C THR A 13 12.40 7.21 11.03
N GLY A 14 12.89 6.44 12.00
CA GLY A 14 13.78 5.30 11.76
C GLY A 14 13.06 4.10 11.12
N ASP A 15 11.80 3.88 11.47
CA ASP A 15 11.12 2.62 11.15
C ASP A 15 10.32 2.67 9.84
N LEU A 16 10.03 3.86 9.28
CA LEU A 16 9.44 3.99 7.95
C LEU A 16 10.38 3.47 6.85
N LEU A 17 11.69 3.64 7.03
CA LEU A 17 12.69 3.12 6.09
C LEU A 17 12.81 1.60 6.18
N THR A 18 12.79 1.05 7.40
CA THR A 18 12.77 -0.39 7.64
C THR A 18 11.50 -1.02 7.07
N ALA A 19 10.33 -0.43 7.36
CA ALA A 19 9.04 -0.86 6.82
C ALA A 19 9.04 -0.86 5.29
N ARG A 20 9.61 0.16 4.65
CA ARG A 20 9.75 0.20 3.20
C ARG A 20 10.60 -0.95 2.65
N ALA A 21 11.75 -1.22 3.26
CA ALA A 21 12.63 -2.30 2.84
C ALA A 21 11.94 -3.67 2.98
N GLN A 22 11.26 -3.90 4.11
CA GLN A 22 10.48 -5.12 4.35
C GLN A 22 9.32 -5.26 3.35
N LEU A 23 8.62 -4.17 3.03
CA LEU A 23 7.56 -4.18 2.02
C LEU A 23 8.09 -4.44 0.61
N ALA A 24 9.30 -3.97 0.27
CA ALA A 24 9.94 -4.27 -1.01
C ALA A 24 10.26 -5.77 -1.13
N GLU A 25 10.79 -6.38 -0.08
CA GLU A 25 11.08 -7.82 -0.03
C GLU A 25 9.79 -8.65 -0.10
N ALA A 26 8.78 -8.28 0.68
CA ALA A 26 7.47 -8.92 0.67
C ALA A 26 6.80 -8.82 -0.71
N PHE A 27 6.87 -7.65 -1.36
CA PHE A 27 6.33 -7.44 -2.70
C PHE A 27 7.06 -8.30 -3.74
N THR A 28 8.39 -8.35 -3.70
CA THR A 28 9.20 -9.19 -4.60
C THR A 28 8.83 -10.67 -4.44
N THR A 29 8.72 -11.13 -3.20
CA THR A 29 8.35 -12.52 -2.90
C THR A 29 6.92 -12.84 -3.36
N ALA A 30 5.95 -11.99 -3.03
CA ALA A 30 4.54 -12.20 -3.38
C ALA A 30 4.27 -12.08 -4.88
N SER A 31 4.97 -11.18 -5.58
CA SER A 31 4.83 -11.05 -7.04
C SER A 31 5.40 -12.24 -7.78
N ALA A 32 6.49 -12.85 -7.28
CA ALA A 32 7.08 -14.07 -7.82
C ALA A 32 6.17 -15.31 -7.67
N THR A 33 5.38 -15.40 -6.60
CA THR A 33 4.41 -16.49 -6.41
C THR A 33 3.12 -16.33 -7.22
N LEU A 34 2.93 -15.17 -7.86
CA LEU A 34 1.74 -14.81 -8.64
C LEU A 34 0.43 -14.83 -7.82
N ASP A 35 0.53 -14.81 -6.48
CA ASP A 35 -0.59 -14.78 -5.54
C ASP A 35 -1.11 -13.35 -5.38
N MET A 36 -2.10 -12.98 -6.19
CA MET A 36 -2.63 -11.62 -6.22
C MET A 36 -3.33 -11.18 -4.92
N PRO A 37 -4.06 -12.05 -4.19
CA PRO A 37 -4.52 -11.74 -2.83
C PRO A 37 -3.38 -11.36 -1.86
N LEU A 38 -2.25 -12.06 -1.92
CA LEU A 38 -1.08 -11.73 -1.11
C LEU A 38 -0.46 -10.40 -1.53
N VAL A 39 -0.27 -10.18 -2.84
CA VAL A 39 0.24 -8.91 -3.37
C VAL A 39 -0.68 -7.73 -2.99
N ALA A 40 -1.99 -7.92 -3.02
CA ALA A 40 -2.96 -6.91 -2.59
C ALA A 40 -2.77 -6.53 -1.11
N THR A 41 -2.48 -7.51 -0.24
CA THR A 41 -2.18 -7.26 1.18
C THR A 41 -0.93 -6.39 1.34
N VAL A 42 0.12 -6.67 0.57
CA VAL A 42 1.33 -5.84 0.55
C VAL A 42 1.02 -4.44 0.02
N ALA A 43 0.22 -4.31 -1.04
CA ALA A 43 -0.17 -3.03 -1.61
C ALA A 43 -0.97 -2.14 -0.62
N VAL A 44 -1.86 -2.72 0.19
CA VAL A 44 -2.54 -2.00 1.30
C VAL A 44 -1.53 -1.47 2.31
N ALA A 45 -0.53 -2.28 2.69
CA ALA A 45 0.52 -1.84 3.61
C ALA A 45 1.39 -0.71 3.01
N VAL A 46 1.66 -0.75 1.70
CA VAL A 46 2.32 0.37 0.99
C VAL A 46 1.46 1.63 1.05
N ALA A 47 0.15 1.54 0.80
CA ALA A 47 -0.75 2.69 0.89
C ALA A 47 -0.72 3.31 2.31
N ARG A 48 -0.68 2.48 3.37
CA ARG A 48 -0.51 2.99 4.75
C ARG A 48 0.81 3.72 4.95
N LEU A 49 1.92 3.14 4.49
CA LEU A 49 3.24 3.79 4.56
C LEU A 49 3.20 5.17 3.89
N ARG A 50 2.62 5.26 2.69
CA ARG A 50 2.49 6.54 1.96
C ARG A 50 1.62 7.55 2.71
N HIS A 51 0.52 7.10 3.30
CA HIS A 51 -0.33 7.96 4.12
C HIS A 51 0.42 8.50 5.34
N HIS A 52 1.20 7.67 6.04
CA HIS A 52 2.04 8.10 7.17
C HIS A 52 3.17 9.06 6.75
N GLU A 53 3.67 8.96 5.52
CA GLU A 53 4.63 9.90 4.94
C GLU A 53 4.00 11.22 4.50
N GLY A 54 2.68 11.39 4.62
CA GLY A 54 1.94 12.53 4.08
C GLY A 54 1.87 12.55 2.55
N ALA A 55 2.16 11.43 1.89
CA ALA A 55 2.10 11.29 0.44
C ALA A 55 0.73 10.75 -0.01
N SER A 56 0.43 10.92 -1.31
CA SER A 56 -0.79 10.35 -1.89
C SER A 56 -0.76 8.82 -1.81
N ALA A 57 -1.81 8.27 -1.18
CA ALA A 57 -1.98 6.83 -0.96
C ALA A 57 -3.26 6.27 -1.59
N ALA A 58 -4.19 7.14 -2.00
CA ALA A 58 -5.50 6.75 -2.53
C ALA A 58 -5.39 5.89 -3.80
N GLU A 59 -4.49 6.26 -4.72
CA GLU A 59 -4.28 5.51 -5.96
C GLU A 59 -3.68 4.12 -5.70
N VAL A 60 -2.74 4.01 -4.76
CA VAL A 60 -2.15 2.73 -4.34
C VAL A 60 -3.20 1.83 -3.68
N LEU A 61 -4.06 2.41 -2.86
CA LEU A 61 -5.17 1.66 -2.24
C LEU A 61 -6.15 1.14 -3.30
N GLY A 62 -6.45 1.96 -4.32
CA GLY A 62 -7.28 1.52 -5.43
C GLY A 62 -6.63 0.38 -6.23
N ALA A 63 -5.31 0.46 -6.47
CA ALA A 63 -4.56 -0.60 -7.14
C ALA A 63 -4.51 -1.90 -6.33
N ALA A 64 -4.39 -1.82 -5.00
CA ALA A 64 -4.46 -2.98 -4.12
C ALA A 64 -5.78 -3.74 -4.30
N GLU A 65 -6.89 -3.01 -4.40
CA GLU A 65 -8.20 -3.57 -4.66
C GLU A 65 -8.35 -4.11 -6.09
N ALA A 66 -7.72 -3.50 -7.09
CA ALA A 66 -7.69 -4.02 -8.46
C ALA A 66 -6.95 -5.37 -8.53
N LEU A 67 -5.82 -5.49 -7.81
CA LEU A 67 -5.04 -6.73 -7.73
C LEU A 67 -5.82 -7.86 -7.04
N ARG A 68 -6.60 -7.54 -6.01
CA ARG A 68 -7.46 -8.53 -5.34
C ARG A 68 -8.61 -9.03 -6.23
N GLY A 69 -9.02 -8.25 -7.23
CA GLY A 69 -10.11 -8.58 -8.16
C GLY A 69 -11.53 -8.41 -7.58
N ALA A 70 -11.66 -8.28 -6.26
CA ALA A 70 -12.89 -7.93 -5.57
C ALA A 70 -12.59 -7.08 -4.32
N PRO A 71 -13.47 -6.13 -3.96
CA PRO A 71 -13.38 -5.45 -2.66
C PRO A 71 -13.49 -6.48 -1.54
N ASP A 72 -12.65 -6.36 -0.51
CA ASP A 72 -12.85 -7.07 0.74
C ASP A 72 -13.47 -6.10 1.76
N PRO A 73 -14.80 -6.12 1.92
CA PRO A 73 -15.47 -5.22 2.85
C PRO A 73 -15.22 -5.61 4.30
N THR A 74 -14.60 -6.76 4.59
CA THR A 74 -14.44 -7.26 5.96
C THR A 74 -13.17 -6.80 6.65
N ASP A 75 -12.18 -6.33 5.89
CA ASP A 75 -10.95 -5.79 6.43
C ASP A 75 -11.21 -4.40 7.07
N PRO A 76 -11.31 -4.30 8.41
CA PRO A 76 -11.63 -3.03 9.11
C PRO A 76 -10.55 -1.97 8.89
N ASP A 77 -9.37 -2.43 8.53
CA ASP A 77 -8.10 -1.74 8.55
C ASP A 77 -7.91 -1.05 7.18
N THR A 78 -8.25 -1.76 6.09
CA THR A 78 -8.48 -1.18 4.75
C THR A 78 -9.64 -0.18 4.74
N ARG A 79 -10.76 -0.46 5.43
CA ARG A 79 -11.89 0.49 5.53
C ARG A 79 -11.50 1.78 6.24
N SER A 80 -10.74 1.69 7.32
CA SER A 80 -10.29 2.86 8.10
C SER A 80 -9.35 3.73 7.26
N LEU A 81 -8.39 3.12 6.57
CA LEU A 81 -7.53 3.84 5.64
C LEU A 81 -8.34 4.49 4.51
N ARG A 82 -9.33 3.77 3.96
CA ARG A 82 -10.18 4.31 2.90
C ARG A 82 -10.97 5.54 3.34
N ALA A 83 -11.48 5.54 4.57
CA ALA A 83 -12.19 6.69 5.16
C ALA A 83 -11.24 7.88 5.42
N ALA A 84 -9.97 7.62 5.73
CA ALA A 84 -8.96 8.67 5.93
C ALA A 84 -8.46 9.30 4.61
N LEU A 85 -8.65 8.63 3.48
CA LEU A 85 -8.22 9.09 2.16
C LEU A 85 -9.37 9.80 1.44
N SER A 86 -9.20 11.11 1.24
CA SER A 86 -10.21 11.99 0.65
C SER A 86 -10.17 12.08 -0.89
N ASP A 87 -9.09 11.62 -1.53
CA ASP A 87 -8.97 11.66 -3.00
C ASP A 87 -9.67 10.46 -3.67
N GLU A 88 -10.98 10.60 -3.82
CA GLU A 88 -11.84 9.62 -4.49
C GLU A 88 -11.40 9.37 -5.94
N SER A 89 -10.92 10.41 -6.62
CA SER A 89 -10.51 10.35 -8.02
C SER A 89 -9.27 9.46 -8.20
N ALA A 90 -8.29 9.61 -7.32
CA ALA A 90 -7.08 8.81 -7.31
C ALA A 90 -7.38 7.36 -6.98
N TYR A 91 -8.23 7.12 -5.99
CA TYR A 91 -8.69 5.77 -5.67
C TYR A 91 -9.39 5.10 -6.87
N ALA A 92 -10.31 5.81 -7.54
CA ALA A 92 -10.99 5.30 -8.72
C ALA A 92 -10.03 5.00 -9.87
N ARG A 93 -9.02 5.84 -10.11
CA ARG A 93 -7.97 5.57 -11.10
C ARG A 93 -7.19 4.30 -10.78
N GLY A 94 -6.73 4.15 -9.53
CA GLY A 94 -6.03 2.95 -9.08
C GLY A 94 -6.87 1.68 -9.24
N ARG A 95 -8.16 1.75 -8.91
CA ARG A 95 -9.13 0.66 -9.06
C ARG A 95 -9.34 0.23 -10.51
N ALA A 96 -9.14 1.13 -11.47
CA ALA A 96 -9.34 0.88 -12.89
C ALA A 96 -8.11 0.27 -13.58
N LEU A 97 -6.97 0.18 -12.88
CA LEU A 97 -5.72 -0.33 -13.45
C LEU A 97 -5.79 -1.81 -13.79
N GLY A 98 -5.12 -2.19 -14.88
CA GLY A 98 -4.81 -3.59 -15.15
C GLY A 98 -3.78 -4.13 -14.15
N ARG A 99 -3.72 -5.46 -14.02
CA ARG A 99 -2.79 -6.14 -13.10
C ARG A 99 -1.34 -5.66 -13.24
N ALA A 100 -0.82 -5.55 -14.46
CA ALA A 100 0.56 -5.13 -14.69
C ALA A 100 0.79 -3.68 -14.23
N GLU A 101 -0.14 -2.78 -14.55
CA GLU A 101 -0.05 -1.36 -14.17
C GLU A 101 -0.16 -1.18 -12.66
N ALA A 102 -1.04 -1.95 -12.00
CA ALA A 102 -1.18 -1.95 -10.56
C ALA A 102 0.10 -2.43 -9.86
N LEU A 103 0.76 -3.48 -10.38
CA LEU A 103 2.06 -3.94 -9.86
C LEU A 103 3.12 -2.84 -9.99
N THR A 104 3.24 -2.21 -11.17
CA THR A 104 4.19 -1.13 -11.40
C THR A 104 3.92 0.08 -10.49
N LEU A 105 2.65 0.44 -10.26
CA LEU A 105 2.29 1.54 -9.37
C LEU A 105 2.71 1.25 -7.92
N VAL A 106 2.46 0.03 -7.43
CA VAL A 106 2.83 -0.39 -6.07
C VAL A 106 4.36 -0.37 -5.92
N GLU A 107 5.08 -0.96 -6.87
CA GLU A 107 6.54 -0.96 -6.89
C GLU A 107 7.12 0.48 -6.91
N ALA A 108 6.57 1.36 -7.74
CA ALA A 108 7.00 2.75 -7.78
C ALA A 108 6.79 3.47 -6.44
N ASN A 109 5.70 3.17 -5.73
CA ASN A 109 5.43 3.75 -4.40
C ASN A 109 6.27 3.14 -3.28
N ILE A 110 6.75 1.90 -3.44
CA ILE A 110 7.78 1.29 -2.58
C ILE A 110 9.15 1.93 -2.83
N ASN A 111 9.46 2.34 -4.06
CA ASN A 111 10.75 2.96 -4.39
C ASN A 111 10.78 4.48 -4.19
N CYS A 112 9.61 5.14 -4.18
CA CYS A 112 9.49 6.56 -3.97
C CYS A 112 9.64 6.92 -2.48
N ARG A 113 10.79 7.50 -2.09
CA ARG A 113 10.90 8.17 -0.78
C ARG A 113 10.15 9.50 -0.84
N ALA A 114 9.24 9.75 0.10
CA ALA A 114 8.77 11.11 0.32
C ALA A 114 9.99 11.98 0.62
N ARG A 115 10.23 13.03 -0.19
CA ARG A 115 11.20 14.06 0.21
C ARG A 115 10.62 14.68 1.47
N PHE A 116 11.25 14.43 2.62
CA PHE A 116 10.95 15.17 3.84
C PHE A 116 11.15 16.66 3.52
N GLY A 117 10.04 17.39 3.37
CA GLY A 117 10.04 18.83 3.36
C GLY A 117 10.38 19.30 4.77
N ALA A 118 11.52 19.98 4.90
CA ALA A 118 11.78 20.81 6.05
C ALA A 118 10.67 21.87 6.13
N SER A 119 9.96 21.93 7.25
CA SER A 119 9.13 23.05 7.67
C SER A 119 9.12 23.08 9.19
#